data_AF-A0A929M455-F1
#
_entry.id   AF-A0A929M455-F1
#
_cell.length_a   1.000
_cell.length_b   1.000
_cell.length_c   1.000
_cell.angle_alpha   90.00
_cell.angle_beta   90.00
_cell.angle_gamma   90.00
#
_symmetry.space_group_name_H-M   'P 1'
#
loop_
_entity.id
_entity.type
_entity.pdbx_description
1 polymer ?
#
loop_
_entity_poly.entity_id
_entity_poly.type
_entity_poly.pdbx_seq_one_letter_code
_entity_poly.pdbx_strand_id
1 'polypeptide(L)'
;MKDFLAKYKNRKIIGNIYIALASLGMAFIINILFIDGTNFEKNLRTSILDSGVVTEAKADIFLGIDGEKVILKNSKEMQNVENISFSIVYDNSNLEISEIKSSLGEVKILGEKGSGIETILINPNGKNIEKNKNLVELIFSKKEPESSTQINLFNSNFTDSSGTIFSLTTSGLSL
;
A
#
# COMPACT_ATOMS: atom_id res chain seq x y z
N MET A 1 18.16 34.01 -42.20
CA MET A 1 18.02 32.80 -41.34
C MET A 1 18.24 33.04 -39.84
N LYS A 2 18.63 34.25 -39.36
CA LYS A 2 18.75 34.53 -37.91
C LYS A 2 17.41 34.86 -37.21
N ASP A 3 16.38 35.25 -37.96
CA ASP A 3 15.08 35.67 -37.38
C ASP A 3 14.13 34.52 -37.03
N PHE A 4 14.33 33.30 -37.56
CA PHE A 4 13.42 32.20 -37.28
C PHE A 4 13.66 31.57 -35.89
N LEU A 5 14.92 31.53 -35.46
CA LEU A 5 15.33 30.99 -34.15
C LEU A 5 15.00 31.93 -32.98
N ALA A 6 15.03 33.25 -33.20
CA ALA A 6 14.70 34.23 -32.16
C ALA A 6 13.21 34.16 -31.75
N LYS A 7 12.31 33.79 -32.67
CA LYS A 7 10.87 33.70 -32.42
C LYS A 7 10.46 32.48 -31.57
N TYR A 8 11.31 31.45 -31.49
CA TYR A 8 11.02 30.21 -30.76
C TYR A 8 11.56 30.19 -29.32
N LYS A 9 12.57 31.01 -29.00
CA LYS A 9 13.26 30.97 -27.70
C LYS A 9 12.43 31.58 -26.56
N ASN A 10 11.59 32.58 -26.86
CA ASN A 10 10.83 33.30 -25.83
C ASN A 10 9.45 32.73 -25.48
N ARG A 11 8.90 31.76 -26.25
CA ARG A 11 7.55 31.21 -25.97
C ARG A 11 7.54 29.93 -25.11
N LYS A 12 8.62 29.13 -25.11
CA LYS A 12 8.65 27.86 -24.35
C LYS A 12 8.94 28.03 -22.85
N ILE A 13 9.70 29.06 -22.46
CA ILE A 13 10.13 29.25 -21.07
C ILE A 13 8.96 29.68 -20.18
N ILE A 14 8.07 30.54 -20.70
CA ILE A 14 6.92 31.07 -19.95
C ILE A 14 5.86 29.96 -19.73
N GLY A 15 5.63 29.10 -20.73
CA GLY A 15 4.69 27.98 -20.62
C GLY A 15 5.15 26.93 -19.60
N ASN A 16 6.44 26.59 -19.58
CA ASN A 16 6.97 25.59 -18.65
C ASN A 16 6.97 26.06 -17.19
N ILE A 17 7.22 27.34 -16.92
CA ILE A 17 7.11 27.90 -15.56
C ILE A 17 5.67 27.88 -15.07
N TYR A 18 4.71 28.18 -15.95
CA TYR A 18 3.29 28.14 -15.58
C TYR A 18 2.84 26.70 -15.26
N ILE A 19 3.31 25.72 -16.03
CA ILE A 19 3.06 24.30 -15.76
C ILE A 19 3.73 23.87 -14.44
N ALA A 20 4.97 24.30 -14.19
CA ALA A 20 5.67 23.97 -12.94
C ALA A 20 5.01 24.59 -11.70
N LEU A 21 4.51 25.83 -11.80
CA LEU A 21 3.77 26.48 -10.73
C LEU A 21 2.38 25.87 -10.54
N ALA A 22 1.71 25.50 -11.62
CA ALA A 22 0.44 24.78 -11.56
C ALA A 22 0.61 23.38 -10.95
N SER A 23 1.68 22.66 -11.31
CA SER A 23 1.96 21.33 -10.74
C SER A 23 2.40 21.42 -9.27
N LEU A 24 3.15 22.46 -8.89
CA LEU A 24 3.49 22.73 -7.49
C LEU A 24 2.22 23.07 -6.69
N GLY A 25 1.36 23.93 -7.23
CA GLY A 25 0.07 24.27 -6.64
C GLY A 25 -0.84 23.03 -6.50
N MET A 26 -0.90 22.19 -7.52
CA MET A 26 -1.66 20.93 -7.50
C MET A 26 -1.10 19.95 -6.46
N ALA A 27 0.23 19.83 -6.35
CA ALA A 27 0.88 19.00 -5.34
C ALA A 27 0.62 19.50 -3.91
N PHE A 28 0.61 20.81 -3.70
CA PHE A 28 0.20 21.41 -2.43
C PHE A 28 -1.28 21.19 -2.13
N ILE A 29 -2.16 21.31 -3.13
CA ILE A 29 -3.60 21.05 -2.97
C ILE A 29 -3.86 19.58 -2.65
N ILE A 30 -3.16 18.65 -3.31
CA ILE A 30 -3.25 17.21 -3.01
C ILE A 30 -2.71 16.94 -1.59
N ASN A 31 -1.56 17.51 -1.22
CA ASN A 31 -1.04 17.36 0.16
C ASN A 31 -1.97 17.97 1.21
N ILE A 32 -2.61 19.13 0.97
CA ILE A 32 -3.51 19.78 1.95
C ILE A 32 -4.88 19.08 2.01
N LEU A 33 -5.42 18.60 0.88
CA LEU A 33 -6.72 17.90 0.86
C LEU A 33 -6.63 16.44 1.33
N PHE A 34 -5.49 15.77 1.14
CA PHE A 34 -5.33 14.35 1.51
C PHE A 34 -4.46 14.11 2.76
N ILE A 35 -3.63 15.06 3.18
CA ILE A 35 -2.77 14.99 4.38
C ILE A 35 -3.23 16.04 5.41
N ASP A 36 -4.54 16.17 5.57
CA ASP A 36 -5.08 16.73 6.80
C ASP A 36 -5.13 15.56 7.81
N GLY A 37 -4.17 15.53 8.74
CA GLY A 37 -3.92 14.38 9.62
C GLY A 37 -5.13 13.93 10.47
N THR A 38 -6.18 14.75 10.54
CA THR A 38 -7.45 14.43 11.24
C THR A 38 -8.49 13.75 10.35
N ASN A 39 -8.36 13.84 9.01
CA ASN A 39 -9.29 13.28 8.04
C ASN A 39 -8.76 12.02 7.34
N PHE A 40 -7.45 11.75 7.44
CA PHE A 40 -6.84 10.52 6.95
C PHE A 40 -7.49 9.27 7.58
N GLU A 41 -7.69 9.30 8.91
CA GLU A 41 -8.34 8.23 9.66
C GLU A 41 -9.80 7.98 9.21
N LYS A 42 -10.53 9.06 8.89
CA LYS A 42 -11.93 8.98 8.44
C LYS A 42 -12.09 8.59 6.97
N ASN A 43 -11.13 8.94 6.11
CA ASN A 43 -11.16 8.59 4.69
C ASN A 43 -10.60 7.19 4.40
N LEU A 44 -9.78 6.62 5.31
CA LEU A 44 -9.41 5.20 5.27
C LEU A 44 -10.61 4.26 5.45
N ARG A 45 -11.65 4.70 6.18
CA ARG A 45 -12.86 3.92 6.44
C ARG A 45 -13.71 3.59 5.21
N THR A 46 -13.55 4.28 4.07
CA THR A 46 -14.59 4.29 3.02
C THR A 46 -14.49 3.20 1.96
N SER A 47 -13.46 2.34 1.95
CA SER A 47 -13.38 1.23 0.98
C SER A 47 -12.90 -0.10 1.57
N ILE A 48 -12.93 -0.21 2.90
CA ILE A 48 -12.40 -1.37 3.62
C ILE A 48 -13.58 -2.02 4.33
N LEU A 49 -13.82 -3.30 4.01
CA LEU A 49 -14.78 -4.11 4.74
C LEU A 49 -14.31 -4.16 6.20
N ASP A 50 -14.98 -3.38 7.06
CA ASP A 50 -14.74 -3.29 8.50
C ASP A 50 -14.84 -4.69 9.10
N SER A 51 -13.70 -5.37 9.26
CA SER A 51 -13.64 -6.74 9.75
C SER A 51 -13.41 -6.74 11.26
N GLY A 52 -14.38 -6.21 11.99
CA GLY A 52 -14.56 -6.56 13.40
C GLY A 52 -14.83 -8.06 13.49
N VAL A 53 -13.81 -8.83 13.90
CA VAL A 53 -13.89 -10.27 14.25
C VAL A 53 -14.74 -11.08 13.28
N VAL A 54 -14.28 -11.27 12.04
CA VAL A 54 -15.06 -12.02 11.03
C VAL A 54 -14.46 -13.41 10.83
N THR A 55 -15.23 -14.43 11.23
CA THR A 55 -14.98 -15.85 11.04
C THR A 55 -15.12 -16.33 9.58
N GLU A 56 -15.46 -15.44 8.65
CA GLU A 56 -15.52 -15.70 7.20
C GLU A 56 -14.85 -14.57 6.40
N ALA A 57 -13.77 -14.89 5.69
CA ALA A 57 -13.00 -13.91 4.93
C ALA A 57 -13.80 -13.39 3.72
N LYS A 58 -14.25 -12.13 3.78
CA LYS A 58 -14.94 -11.44 2.66
C LYS A 58 -13.97 -10.91 1.59
N ALA A 59 -12.68 -10.78 1.89
CA ALA A 59 -11.66 -10.27 0.98
C ALA A 59 -10.73 -11.41 0.48
N ASP A 60 -10.13 -11.23 -0.70
CA ASP A 60 -9.19 -12.19 -1.29
C ASP A 60 -7.90 -12.31 -0.49
N ILE A 61 -7.44 -11.18 0.06
CA ILE A 61 -6.41 -11.14 1.10
C ILE A 61 -6.88 -10.31 2.28
N PHE A 62 -6.56 -10.77 3.49
CA PHE A 62 -7.04 -10.16 4.71
C PHE A 62 -5.99 -10.20 5.83
N LEU A 63 -6.08 -9.24 6.73
CA LEU A 63 -5.27 -9.16 7.94
C LEU A 63 -5.93 -9.93 9.08
N GLY A 64 -5.12 -10.64 9.86
CA GLY A 64 -5.51 -11.24 11.14
C GLY A 64 -4.47 -10.93 12.22
N ILE A 65 -4.86 -11.12 13.49
CA ILE A 65 -3.99 -10.94 14.65
C ILE A 65 -3.56 -12.29 15.19
N ASP A 66 -2.27 -12.42 15.51
CA ASP A 66 -1.70 -13.55 16.26
C ASP A 66 -0.70 -13.00 17.29
N GLY A 67 -1.21 -12.68 18.49
CA GLY A 67 -0.43 -11.99 19.52
C GLY A 67 0.03 -10.60 19.05
N GLU A 68 1.35 -10.34 19.15
CA GLU A 68 1.99 -9.09 18.70
C GLU A 68 2.32 -9.08 17.19
N LYS A 69 1.70 -9.98 16.42
CA LYS A 69 1.91 -10.10 14.99
C LYS A 69 0.61 -9.84 14.24
N VAL A 70 0.72 -9.10 13.14
CA VAL A 70 -0.31 -9.05 12.12
C VAL A 70 0.07 -10.02 11.01
N ILE A 71 -0.85 -10.92 10.68
CA ILE A 71 -0.66 -11.94 9.65
C ILE A 71 -1.53 -11.59 8.45
N LEU A 72 -0.92 -11.45 7.28
CA LEU A 72 -1.62 -11.39 6.01
C LEU A 72 -1.91 -12.80 5.51
N LYS A 73 -3.18 -13.10 5.22
CA LYS A 73 -3.63 -14.40 4.69
C LYS A 73 -4.42 -14.23 3.40
N ASN A 74 -4.42 -15.26 2.55
CA ASN A 74 -5.30 -15.37 1.40
C ASN A 74 -6.56 -16.18 1.70
N SER A 75 -7.69 -15.86 1.09
CA SER A 75 -8.96 -16.61 1.22
C SER A 75 -9.24 -17.57 0.06
N LYS A 76 -8.41 -17.55 -1.00
CA LYS A 76 -8.54 -18.35 -2.21
C LYS A 76 -7.21 -18.96 -2.62
N GLU A 77 -7.24 -20.10 -3.28
CA GLU A 77 -6.04 -20.68 -3.91
C GLU A 77 -5.53 -19.76 -5.02
N MET A 78 -4.21 -19.63 -5.13
CA MET A 78 -3.52 -18.89 -6.19
C MET A 78 -2.54 -19.85 -6.88
N GLN A 79 -2.61 -19.93 -8.20
CA GLN A 79 -1.82 -20.89 -8.98
C GLN A 79 -0.64 -20.17 -9.66
N ASN A 80 0.51 -20.84 -9.71
CA ASN A 80 1.72 -20.40 -10.40
C ASN A 80 2.12 -18.94 -10.09
N VAL A 81 2.17 -18.57 -8.81
CA VAL A 81 2.36 -17.18 -8.38
C VAL A 81 3.83 -16.77 -8.48
N GLU A 82 4.13 -15.82 -9.36
CA GLU A 82 5.47 -15.23 -9.51
C GLU A 82 5.70 -14.08 -8.55
N ASN A 83 4.73 -13.17 -8.45
CA ASN A 83 4.85 -11.99 -7.60
C ASN A 83 3.54 -11.70 -6.91
N ILE A 84 3.61 -11.29 -5.65
CA ILE A 84 2.48 -10.69 -4.92
C ILE A 84 2.91 -9.28 -4.56
N SER A 85 2.06 -8.30 -4.88
CA SER A 85 2.28 -6.92 -4.45
C SER A 85 1.06 -6.39 -3.73
N PHE A 86 1.28 -5.64 -2.67
CA PHE A 86 0.24 -4.95 -1.91
C PHE A 86 0.85 -3.77 -1.17
N SER A 87 0.03 -2.82 -0.77
CA SER A 87 0.46 -1.70 0.05
C SER A 87 -0.26 -1.72 1.40
N ILE A 88 0.47 -1.34 2.45
CA ILE A 88 -0.07 -1.12 3.79
C ILE A 88 -0.10 0.38 4.08
N VAL A 89 -1.18 0.85 4.69
CA VAL A 89 -1.27 2.15 5.34
C VAL A 89 -1.47 1.94 6.82
N TYR A 90 -0.73 2.67 7.65
CA TYR A 90 -0.86 2.66 9.10
C TYR A 90 -0.48 4.02 9.69
N ASP A 91 -0.98 4.30 10.89
CA ASP A 91 -0.62 5.51 11.63
C ASP A 91 0.77 5.33 12.28
N ASN A 92 1.81 5.84 11.63
CA ASN A 92 3.19 5.77 12.11
C ASN A 92 3.48 6.65 13.34
N SER A 93 2.56 7.55 13.71
CA SER A 93 2.71 8.35 14.92
C SER A 93 2.62 7.48 16.16
N ASN A 94 1.86 6.39 16.08
CA ASN A 94 1.54 5.50 17.18
C ASN A 94 1.94 4.04 16.95
N LEU A 95 2.01 3.57 15.70
CA LEU A 95 2.39 2.20 15.35
C LEU A 95 3.77 2.16 14.69
N GLU A 96 4.62 1.24 15.12
CA GLU A 96 5.92 0.97 14.52
C GLU A 96 5.97 -0.46 14.00
N ILE A 97 6.33 -0.63 12.72
CA ILE A 97 6.56 -1.95 12.11
C ILE A 97 8.05 -2.23 12.12
N SER A 98 8.47 -3.13 13.00
CA SER A 98 9.88 -3.46 13.18
C SER A 98 10.38 -4.41 12.09
N GLU A 99 9.56 -5.41 11.73
CA GLU A 99 9.91 -6.48 10.80
C GLU A 99 8.73 -6.87 9.90
N ILE A 100 9.02 -7.13 8.62
CA ILE A 100 8.11 -7.71 7.64
C ILE A 100 8.80 -8.95 7.05
N LYS A 101 8.20 -10.12 7.19
CA LYS A 101 8.76 -11.38 6.69
C LYS A 101 7.74 -12.24 5.98
N SER A 102 8.21 -13.07 5.05
CA SER A 102 7.41 -14.06 4.34
C SER A 102 8.11 -15.40 4.34
N SER A 103 7.33 -16.47 4.46
CA SER A 103 7.83 -17.84 4.24
C SER A 103 7.80 -18.25 2.77
N LEU A 104 7.19 -17.44 1.89
CA LEU A 104 7.00 -17.77 0.49
C LEU A 104 8.23 -17.42 -0.36
N GLY A 105 8.98 -16.40 0.03
CA GLY A 105 10.19 -15.93 -0.64
C GLY A 105 10.73 -14.61 -0.09
N GLU A 106 11.61 -13.98 -0.85
CA GLU A 106 12.19 -12.67 -0.51
C GLU A 106 11.09 -11.60 -0.45
N VAL A 107 11.15 -10.78 0.60
CA VAL A 107 10.28 -9.60 0.77
C VAL A 107 11.07 -8.35 0.40
N LYS A 108 10.50 -7.53 -0.48
CA LYS A 108 11.04 -6.21 -0.83
C LYS A 108 10.03 -5.15 -0.42
N ILE A 109 10.50 -4.17 0.32
CA ILE A 109 9.72 -2.99 0.70
C ILE A 109 10.15 -1.85 -0.22
N LEU A 110 9.19 -1.24 -0.90
CA LEU A 110 9.39 -0.04 -1.69
C LEU A 110 8.89 1.17 -0.92
N GLY A 111 9.65 2.26 -0.99
CA GLY A 111 9.38 3.49 -0.26
C GLY A 111 10.25 3.65 0.98
N GLU A 112 9.93 4.66 1.78
CA GLU A 112 10.61 4.94 3.05
C GLU A 112 9.97 4.07 4.16
N LYS A 113 10.81 3.25 4.82
CA LYS A 113 10.38 2.43 5.95
C LYS A 113 9.93 3.35 7.10
N GLY A 114 8.78 3.06 7.70
CA GLY A 114 8.24 3.87 8.80
C GLY A 114 7.47 5.11 8.34
N SER A 115 7.25 5.29 7.03
CA SER A 115 6.51 6.45 6.49
C SER A 115 5.00 6.41 6.76
N GLY A 116 4.47 5.29 7.25
CA GLY A 116 3.03 5.05 7.39
C GLY A 116 2.36 4.57 6.10
N ILE A 117 3.07 4.52 4.98
CA ILE A 117 2.61 3.93 3.71
C ILE A 117 3.75 3.14 3.07
N GLU A 118 3.61 1.82 3.00
CA GLU A 118 4.67 0.95 2.47
C GLU A 118 4.11 0.01 1.42
N THR A 119 4.82 -0.15 0.30
CA THR A 119 4.48 -1.15 -0.72
C THR A 119 5.38 -2.37 -0.54
N ILE A 120 4.76 -3.54 -0.35
CA ILE A 120 5.43 -4.81 -0.16
C ILE A 120 5.32 -5.66 -1.42
N LEU A 121 6.45 -6.23 -1.84
CA LEU A 121 6.53 -7.23 -2.88
C LEU A 121 7.08 -8.54 -2.29
N ILE A 122 6.43 -9.64 -2.65
CA ILE A 122 6.89 -11.00 -2.36
C ILE A 122 7.12 -11.69 -3.69
N ASN A 123 8.22 -12.43 -3.80
CA ASN A 123 8.47 -13.31 -4.94
C ASN A 123 8.39 -14.79 -4.52
N PRO A 124 7.23 -15.46 -4.69
CA PRO A 124 7.10 -16.89 -4.42
C PRO A 124 7.81 -17.80 -5.43
N ASN A 125 8.30 -17.27 -6.56
CA ASN A 125 8.96 -18.00 -7.67
C ASN A 125 8.09 -19.10 -8.30
N GLY A 126 6.91 -18.73 -8.79
CA GLY A 126 6.01 -19.62 -9.54
C GLY A 126 5.30 -20.68 -8.69
N LYS A 127 5.23 -20.51 -7.36
CA LYS A 127 4.62 -21.49 -6.46
C LYS A 127 3.09 -21.38 -6.46
N ASN A 128 2.43 -22.52 -6.26
CA ASN A 128 1.02 -22.55 -5.88
C ASN A 128 0.89 -22.17 -4.40
N ILE A 129 -0.11 -21.35 -4.09
CA ILE A 129 -0.42 -20.89 -2.73
C ILE A 129 -1.81 -21.41 -2.38
N GLU A 130 -1.84 -22.33 -1.42
CA GLU A 130 -3.08 -22.88 -0.88
C GLU A 130 -3.92 -21.81 -0.19
N LYS A 131 -5.23 -22.02 -0.12
CA LYS A 131 -6.15 -21.15 0.65
C LYS A 131 -5.73 -21.07 2.12
N ASN A 132 -5.95 -19.90 2.74
CA ASN A 132 -5.67 -19.60 4.15
C ASN A 132 -4.17 -19.68 4.54
N LYS A 133 -3.26 -19.53 3.56
CA LYS A 133 -1.84 -19.51 3.81
C LYS A 133 -1.39 -18.13 4.33
N ASN A 134 -0.45 -18.14 5.27
CA ASN A 134 0.23 -16.92 5.70
C ASN A 134 1.13 -16.42 4.56
N LEU A 135 0.81 -15.25 4.03
CA LEU A 135 1.60 -14.58 3.00
C LEU A 135 2.74 -13.79 3.63
N VAL A 136 2.44 -12.98 4.65
CA VAL A 136 3.38 -12.10 5.35
C VAL A 136 3.05 -12.06 6.83
N GLU A 137 4.09 -11.95 7.65
CA GLU A 137 4.03 -11.62 9.06
C GLU A 137 4.63 -10.23 9.27
N LEU A 138 3.86 -9.36 9.91
CA LEU A 138 4.24 -8.02 10.32
C LEU A 138 4.42 -8.03 11.85
N ILE A 139 5.61 -7.72 12.33
CA ILE A 139 5.85 -7.50 13.76
C ILE A 139 5.68 -6.02 14.03
N PHE A 140 4.77 -5.68 14.94
CA PHE A 140 4.46 -4.30 15.26
C PHE A 140 4.56 -4.04 16.77
N SER A 141 4.78 -2.78 17.12
CA SER A 141 4.64 -2.27 18.49
C SER A 141 3.78 -1.00 18.48
N LYS A 142 2.97 -0.84 19.53
CA LYS A 142 2.27 0.41 19.79
C LYS A 142 3.11 1.26 20.74
N LYS A 143 3.26 2.54 20.41
CA LYS A 143 3.89 3.53 21.30
C LYS A 143 2.97 3.87 22.47
N GLU A 144 1.66 3.92 22.22
CA GLU A 144 0.63 4.06 23.24
C GLU A 144 -0.28 2.81 23.26
N PRO A 145 -0.15 1.90 24.24
CA PRO A 145 -0.85 0.61 24.23
C PRO A 145 -2.37 0.68 24.12
N GLU A 146 -2.99 1.67 24.77
CA GLU A 146 -4.46 1.83 24.87
C GLU A 146 -5.07 2.57 23.69
N SER A 147 -4.25 3.12 22.79
CA SER A 147 -4.74 3.88 21.65
C SER A 147 -5.18 2.95 20.52
N SER A 148 -6.31 3.27 19.89
CA SER A 148 -6.78 2.56 18.70
C SER A 148 -5.97 3.00 17.48
N THR A 149 -5.50 2.04 16.70
CA THR A 149 -4.87 2.31 15.40
C THR A 149 -5.39 1.35 14.34
N GLN A 150 -5.08 1.61 13.08
CA GLN A 150 -5.55 0.81 11.96
C GLN A 150 -4.40 0.48 11.02
N ILE A 151 -4.40 -0.75 10.52
CA ILE A 151 -3.58 -1.16 9.38
C ILE A 151 -4.51 -1.52 8.24
N ASN A 152 -4.30 -0.91 7.09
CA ASN A 152 -5.17 -1.04 5.93
C ASN A 152 -4.39 -1.55 4.73
N LEU A 153 -4.93 -2.56 4.05
CA LEU A 153 -4.35 -3.08 2.81
C LEU A 153 -5.02 -2.44 1.60
N PHE A 154 -4.22 -2.06 0.61
CA PHE A 154 -4.71 -1.53 -0.66
C PHE A 154 -3.74 -1.85 -1.81
N ASN A 155 -4.18 -1.61 -3.05
CA ASN A 155 -3.42 -1.87 -4.27
C ASN A 155 -2.84 -3.29 -4.37
N SER A 156 -3.64 -4.28 -3.99
CA SER A 156 -3.20 -5.66 -3.92
C SER A 156 -3.44 -6.42 -5.22
N ASN A 157 -2.43 -7.16 -5.66
CA ASN A 157 -2.49 -8.03 -6.83
C ASN A 157 -1.46 -9.16 -6.72
N PHE A 158 -1.64 -10.19 -7.54
CA PHE A 158 -0.56 -11.11 -7.85
C PHE A 158 -0.40 -11.27 -9.36
N THR A 159 0.81 -11.64 -9.78
CA THR A 159 1.12 -11.99 -11.17
C THR A 159 1.46 -13.47 -11.24
N ASP A 160 0.88 -14.18 -12.21
CA ASP A 160 1.20 -15.59 -12.46
C ASP A 160 2.41 -15.77 -13.40
N SER A 161 2.85 -17.01 -13.60
CA SER A 161 3.97 -17.35 -14.50
C SER A 161 3.69 -17.04 -15.98
N SER A 162 2.44 -16.77 -16.37
CA SER A 162 2.11 -16.31 -17.72
C SER A 162 2.24 -14.79 -17.89
N GLY A 163 2.45 -14.06 -16.79
CA GLY A 163 2.47 -12.61 -16.75
C GLY A 163 1.07 -11.98 -16.59
N THR A 164 0.04 -12.79 -16.31
CA THR A 164 -1.32 -12.29 -16.08
C THR A 164 -1.42 -11.71 -14.66
N ILE A 165 -1.99 -10.51 -14.55
CA ILE A 165 -2.17 -9.81 -13.28
C ILE A 165 -3.59 -10.02 -12.78
N PHE A 166 -3.72 -10.45 -11.53
CA PHE A 166 -4.99 -10.65 -10.85
C PHE A 166 -5.11 -9.64 -9.71
N SER A 167 -6.08 -8.73 -9.80
CA SER A 167 -6.42 -7.81 -8.72
C SER A 167 -7.05 -8.56 -7.55
N LEU A 168 -6.65 -8.22 -6.33
CA LEU A 168 -7.12 -8.84 -5.10
C LEU A 168 -7.91 -7.82 -4.28
N THR A 169 -9.09 -8.23 -3.82
CA THR A 169 -9.82 -7.46 -2.80
C THR A 169 -9.11 -7.57 -1.45
N THR A 170 -9.18 -6.49 -0.68
CA THR A 170 -8.40 -6.32 0.56
C THR A 170 -9.27 -6.06 1.78
N SER A 171 -8.67 -6.20 2.95
CA SER A 171 -9.27 -5.80 4.24
C SER A 171 -8.34 -4.89 5.04
N GLY A 172 -8.86 -4.33 6.11
CA GLY A 172 -8.11 -3.61 7.11
C GLY A 172 -8.34 -4.23 8.48
N LEU A 173 -7.57 -3.76 9.45
CA LEU A 173 -7.56 -4.28 10.79
C LEU A 173 -7.44 -3.13 11.78
N SER A 174 -8.37 -3.07 12.72
CA SER A 174 -8.28 -2.19 13.89
C SER A 174 -7.50 -2.91 14.99
N LEU A 175 -6.52 -2.23 15.57
CA LEU A 175 -5.61 -2.70 16.62
C LEU A 175 -5.79 -1.90 17.88
#